data_AF-A0A2R6I626-F1
#
_entry.id   AF-A0A2R6I626-F1
#
_cell.length_a   1.000
_cell.length_b   1.000
_cell.length_c   1.000
_cell.angle_alpha   90.00
_cell.angle_beta   90.00
_cell.angle_gamma   90.00
#
_symmetry.space_group_name_H-M   'P 1'
#
loop_
_entity.id
_entity.type
_entity.pdbx_description
1 polymer ?
#
loop_
_entity_poly.entity_id
_entity_poly.type
_entity_poly.pdbx_seq_one_letter_code
_entity_poly.pdbx_strand_id
1 'polypeptide(L)' 'MSGSDDPDPTERAKEIQARLVVLRLRERTANFENREAIRREINRLEEELRSLGGDPEESSDGE' A
#
# COMPACT_ATOMS: atom_id res chain seq x y z
N MET A 1 13.44 21.14 22.28
CA MET A 1 13.17 20.80 20.88
C MET A 1 12.40 19.50 20.92
N SER A 2 11.07 19.54 20.82
CA SER A 2 10.26 18.31 20.73
C SER A 2 10.36 17.82 19.29
N GLY A 3 11.09 16.72 19.09
CA GLY A 3 11.09 15.98 17.84
C GLY A 3 9.74 15.31 17.69
N SER A 4 8.91 15.84 16.80
CA SER A 4 7.73 15.16 16.31
C SER A 4 8.18 14.19 15.23
N ASP A 5 8.77 13.06 15.63
CA ASP A 5 9.13 11.91 14.79
C ASP A 5 7.89 11.09 14.36
N ASP A 6 6.74 11.73 14.21
CA ASP A 6 5.59 11.09 13.59
C ASP A 6 5.69 11.31 12.07
N PRO A 7 5.83 10.25 11.27
CA PRO A 7 5.89 10.39 9.81
C PRO A 7 4.64 11.15 9.35
N ASP A 8 4.85 12.18 8.55
CA ASP A 8 3.76 12.96 7.95
C ASP A 8 2.76 11.96 7.33
N PRO A 9 1.45 12.04 7.64
CA PRO A 9 0.45 11.14 7.08
C PRO A 9 0.55 11.02 5.55
N THR A 10 1.01 12.08 4.89
CA THR A 10 1.26 12.16 3.45
C THR A 10 2.45 11.31 3.01
N GLU A 11 3.55 11.28 3.77
CA GLU A 11 4.73 10.45 3.49
C GLU A 11 4.40 8.97 3.69
N ARG A 12 3.65 8.65 4.74
CA ARG A 12 3.20 7.29 4.99
C ARG A 12 2.26 6.77 3.90
N ALA A 13 1.32 7.60 3.44
CA ALA A 13 0.43 7.26 2.33
C ALA A 13 1.20 6.94 1.04
N LYS A 14 2.23 7.73 0.70
CA LYS A 14 3.10 7.48 -0.46
C LYS A 14 3.87 6.17 -0.35
N GLU A 15 4.39 5.86 0.83
CA GLU A 15 5.09 4.59 1.08
C GLU A 15 4.15 3.40 0.88
N ILE A 16 2.93 3.50 1.39
CA ILE A 16 1.91 2.45 1.25
C ILE A 16 1.53 2.27 -0.22
N GLN A 17 1.29 3.35 -0.98
CA GLN A 17 1.01 3.28 -2.41
C GLN A 17 2.14 2.57 -3.19
N ALA A 18 3.40 2.91 -2.93
CA ALA A 18 4.53 2.24 -3.56
C ALA A 18 4.59 0.73 -3.24
N ARG A 19 4.31 0.36 -1.99
CA ARG A 19 4.24 -1.06 -1.58
C ARG A 19 3.08 -1.79 -2.26
N LEU A 20 1.91 -1.15 -2.40
CA LEU A 20 0.76 -1.73 -3.08
C LEU A 20 1.06 -2.05 -4.54
N VAL A 21 1.76 -1.17 -5.27
CA VAL A 21 2.19 -1.44 -6.66
C VAL A 21 3.05 -2.69 -6.75
N VAL A 22 4.08 -2.81 -5.89
CA VAL A 22 4.97 -3.97 -5.88
C VAL A 22 4.23 -5.25 -5.51
N LEU A 23 3.34 -5.21 -4.52
CA LEU A 23 2.58 -6.38 -4.08
C LEU A 23 1.59 -6.83 -5.16
N ARG A 24 0.89 -5.91 -5.83
CA ARG A 24 -0.01 -6.23 -6.96
C ARG A 24 0.76 -6.90 -8.12
N LEU A 25 1.98 -6.45 -8.41
CA LEU A 25 2.86 -7.11 -9.40
C LEU A 25 3.26 -8.52 -8.95
N ARG A 26 3.67 -8.68 -7.68
CA ARG A 26 4.04 -9.98 -7.11
C ARG A 26 2.88 -10.96 -7.12
N GLU A 27 1.68 -10.51 -6.75
CA GLU A 27 0.45 -11.31 -6.73
C GLU A 27 0.18 -11.99 -8.08
N ARG A 28 0.33 -11.25 -9.17
CA ARG A 28 0.12 -11.74 -10.54
C ARG A 28 1.05 -12.92 -10.87
N THR A 29 2.28 -12.89 -10.36
CA THR A 29 3.33 -13.89 -10.64
C THR A 29 3.46 -14.99 -9.58
N ALA A 30 2.80 -14.86 -8.43
CA ALA A 30 2.91 -15.78 -7.30
C ALA A 30 2.15 -17.09 -7.50
N ASN A 31 2.63 -18.16 -6.87
CA ASN A 31 1.89 -19.42 -6.73
C ASN A 31 0.68 -19.27 -5.79
N PHE A 32 -0.22 -20.26 -5.74
CA PHE A 32 -1.50 -20.15 -5.03
C PHE A 32 -1.36 -19.80 -3.54
N GLU A 33 -0.45 -20.48 -2.83
CA GLU A 33 -0.22 -20.24 -1.39
C GLU A 33 0.34 -18.83 -1.12
N ASN A 34 1.30 -18.38 -1.93
CA ASN A 34 1.88 -17.04 -1.81
C ASN A 34 0.90 -15.95 -2.25
N ARG A 35 0.02 -16.24 -3.21
CA ARG A 35 -1.00 -15.30 -3.70
C ARG A 35 -1.98 -14.91 -2.61
N GLU A 36 -2.45 -15.86 -1.81
CA GLU A 36 -3.35 -15.57 -0.68
C GLU A 36 -2.67 -14.71 0.40
N ALA A 37 -1.41 -15.00 0.73
CA ALA A 37 -0.64 -14.19 1.67
C ALA A 37 -0.45 -12.74 1.15
N ILE A 38 -0.11 -12.58 -0.14
CA ILE A 38 0.04 -11.28 -0.78
C ILE A 38 -1.28 -10.51 -0.79
N ARG A 39 -2.41 -11.16 -1.10
CA ARG A 39 -3.75 -10.52 -1.07
C ARG A 39 -4.11 -9.98 0.31
N ARG A 40 -3.84 -10.75 1.36
CA ARG A 40 -4.11 -10.30 2.74
C ARG A 40 -3.29 -9.06 3.11
N GLU A 41 -2.03 -9.02 2.66
CA GLU A 41 -1.18 -7.86 2.89
C GLU A 41 -1.62 -6.64 2.06
N ILE A 42 -2.02 -6.84 0.80
CA ILE A 42 -2.64 -5.79 -0.03
C ILE A 42 -3.86 -5.21 0.68
N ASN A 43 -4.79 -6.05 1.13
CA ASN A 43 -6.01 -5.61 1.81
C ASN A 43 -5.72 -4.78 3.07
N ARG A 44 -4.74 -5.23 3.88
CA ARG A 44 -4.30 -4.48 5.08
C ARG A 44 -3.77 -3.10 4.71
N LEU A 45 -2.90 -3.02 3.71
CA LEU A 45 -2.29 -1.77 3.28
C LEU A 45 -3.30 -0.82 2.62
N GLU A 46 -4.29 -1.34 1.89
CA GLU A 46 -5.38 -0.52 1.36
C GLU A 46 -6.27 0.06 2.46
N GLU A 47 -6.52 -0.70 3.54
CA GLU A 47 -7.25 -0.20 4.71
C GLU A 47 -6.44 0.86 5.47
N GLU A 48 -5.13 0.66 5.63
CA GLU A 48 -4.22 1.66 6.20
C GLU A 48 -4.21 2.93 5.35
N LEU A 49 -4.11 2.81 4.02
CA LEU A 49 -4.12 3.96 3.11
C LEU A 49 -5.44 4.74 3.17
N ARG A 50 -6.58 4.04 3.18
CA ARG A 50 -7.89 4.66 3.35
C ARG A 50 -8.01 5.40 4.68
N SER A 51 -7.44 4.86 5.76
CA SER A 51 -7.45 5.52 7.08
C SER A 51 -6.63 6.81 7.10
N LEU A 52 -5.62 6.92 6.23
CA LEU A 52 -4.81 8.13 6.03
C LEU A 52 -5.47 9.12 5.05
N GLY A 53 -6.63 8.80 4.50
CA GLY A 53 -7.34 9.63 3.52
C GLY A 53 -6.82 9.51 2.08
N GLY A 54 -6.01 8.48 1.79
CA GLY A 54 -5.56 8.19 0.42
C GLY A 54 -6.53 7.28 -0.34
N ASP A 55 -6.50 7.35 -1.67
CA ASP A 55 -7.27 6.48 -2.54
C ASP A 55 -6.39 5.32 -3.09
N PRO A 56 -6.73 4.04 -2.79
CA PRO A 56 -5.97 2.87 -3.28
C PRO A 56 -6.15 2.58 -4.79
N GLU A 57 -7.09 3.24 -5.47
CA GLU A 57 -7.34 3.10 -6.91
C GLU A 57 -6.58 4.15 -7.75
N GLU A 58 -6.16 5.27 -7.13
CA GLU A 58 -5.54 6.43 -7.81
C GLU A 58 -4.20 6.09 -8.50
N SER A 59 -3.56 4.97 -8.15
CA SER A 59 -2.31 4.52 -8.78
C SER A 59 -2.49 3.79 -10.12
N SER A 60 -3.73 3.68 -10.65
CA SER A 60 -4.03 2.84 -11.83
C SER A 60 -4.37 3.60 -13.13
N ASP A 61 -4.44 4.92 -13.12
CA ASP A 61 -4.70 5.72 -14.34
C ASP A 61 -3.50 6.59 -14.71
N GLY A 62 -2.68 6.08 -15.63
CA GLY A 62 -1.53 6.80 -16.14
C GLY A 62 -0.71 6.02 -17.16
N GLU A 63 -1.36 5.47 -18.19
CA GLU A 63 -0.88 5.37 -19.58
C GLU A 63 -1.99 4.87 -20.53
#